data_AF-A0A846DFP0-F1
#
_entry.id   AF-A0A846DFP0-F1
#
_cell.length_a   1.000
_cell.length_b   1.000
_cell.length_c   1.000
_cell.angle_alpha   90.00
_cell.angle_beta   90.00
_cell.angle_gamma   90.00
#
_symmetry.space_group_name_H-M   'P 1'
#
loop_
_entity.id
_entity.type
_entity.pdbx_description
1 polymer ?
#
loop_
_entity_poly.entity_id
_entity_poly.type
_entity_poly.pdbx_seq_one_letter_code
_entity_poly.pdbx_strand_id
1 'polypeptide(L)'
;MKLDEFTQLEQCPSYLPQALQALWYEQQGDWHKAHEIVQNAGDSDSAWVHAYLHRKEGDLSNARYWYRRSKQPEFTADLHQEWNYITLQLLGKI
;
A
#
# COMPACT_ATOMS: atom_id res chain seq x y z
N MET A 1 1.31 -2.38 -16.25
CA MET A 1 0.94 -3.68 -15.64
C MET A 1 -0.49 -3.58 -15.13
N LYS A 2 -1.33 -4.58 -15.39
CA LYS A 2 -2.72 -4.64 -14.90
C LYS A 2 -2.78 -5.23 -13.49
N LEU A 3 -3.88 -4.98 -12.78
CA LEU A 3 -4.10 -5.53 -11.44
C LEU A 3 -4.02 -7.06 -11.42
N ASP A 4 -4.66 -7.74 -12.39
CA ASP A 4 -4.63 -9.20 -12.49
C ASP A 4 -3.20 -9.73 -12.68
N GLU A 5 -2.38 -9.04 -13.47
CA GLU A 5 -0.97 -9.40 -13.67
C GLU A 5 -0.16 -9.21 -12.37
N PHE A 6 -0.40 -8.10 -11.66
CA PHE A 6 0.27 -7.78 -10.40
C PHE A 6 -0.03 -8.81 -9.30
N THR A 7 -1.30 -9.21 -9.17
CA THR A 7 -1.74 -10.18 -8.14
C THR A 7 -1.25 -11.60 -8.39
N GLN A 8 -0.80 -11.91 -9.61
CA GLN A 8 -0.29 -13.22 -10.01
C GLN A 8 1.24 -13.31 -10.01
N LEU A 9 1.95 -12.23 -9.63
CA LEU A 9 3.41 -12.24 -9.55
C LEU A 9 3.89 -13.26 -8.51
N GLU A 10 4.73 -14.22 -8.93
CA GLU A 10 5.32 -15.23 -8.04
C GLU A 10 6.36 -14.63 -7.08
N GLN A 11 6.95 -13.50 -7.45
CA GLN A 11 7.93 -12.77 -6.65
C GLN A 11 7.76 -11.27 -6.84
N CYS A 12 8.02 -10.50 -5.79
CA CYS A 12 8.00 -9.04 -5.84
C CYS A 12 9.14 -8.50 -6.73
N PRO A 13 8.87 -7.86 -7.87
CA PRO A 13 9.92 -7.31 -8.72
C PRO A 13 10.56 -6.09 -8.06
N SER A 14 11.88 -6.09 -7.95
CA SER A 14 12.64 -5.01 -7.27
C SER A 14 12.59 -3.66 -7.97
N TYR A 15 12.19 -3.62 -9.25
CA TYR A 15 12.03 -2.39 -10.02
C TYR A 15 10.71 -1.67 -9.71
N LEU A 16 9.75 -2.32 -9.04
CA LEU A 16 8.51 -1.66 -8.66
C LEU A 16 8.77 -0.56 -7.62
N PRO A 17 8.00 0.54 -7.63
CA PRO A 17 7.99 1.50 -6.54
C PRO A 17 7.78 0.82 -5.17
N GLN A 18 8.41 1.34 -4.12
CA GLN A 18 8.34 0.77 -2.76
C GLN A 18 6.90 0.56 -2.29
N ALA A 19 6.01 1.52 -2.58
CA ALA A 19 4.59 1.41 -2.28
C ALA A 19 3.92 0.16 -2.90
N LEU A 20 4.20 -0.15 -4.18
CA LEU A 20 3.68 -1.35 -4.83
C LEU A 20 4.33 -2.62 -4.29
N GLN A 21 5.62 -2.57 -3.94
CA GLN A 21 6.27 -3.72 -3.29
C GLN A 21 5.60 -4.05 -1.96
N ALA A 22 5.30 -3.04 -1.14
CA ALA A 22 4.62 -3.22 0.13
C ALA A 22 3.22 -3.81 -0.01
N LEU A 23 2.41 -3.33 -0.96
CA LEU A 23 1.08 -3.91 -1.24
C LEU A 23 1.17 -5.38 -1.69
N TRP A 24 2.20 -5.72 -2.47
CA TRP A 24 2.44 -7.12 -2.85
C TRP A 24 2.74 -7.99 -1.63
N TYR A 25 3.68 -7.59 -0.76
CA TYR A 25 4.02 -8.35 0.45
C TYR A 25 2.84 -8.48 1.41
N GLU A 26 2.05 -7.41 1.56
CA GLU A 26 0.84 -7.44 2.36
C GLU A 26 -0.18 -8.45 1.83
N GLN A 27 -0.36 -8.55 0.50
CA GLN A 27 -1.23 -9.53 -0.14
C GLN A 27 -0.73 -10.97 0.08
N GLN A 28 0.59 -11.18 0.12
CA GLN A 28 1.19 -12.47 0.47
C GLN A 28 1.06 -12.83 1.96
N GLY A 29 0.47 -11.94 2.78
CA GLY A 29 0.33 -12.11 4.22
C GLY A 29 1.55 -11.67 5.04
N ASP A 30 2.58 -11.11 4.40
CA ASP A 30 3.78 -10.59 5.07
C ASP A 30 3.62 -9.10 5.40
N TRP A 31 2.75 -8.82 6.37
CA TRP A 31 2.50 -7.46 6.83
C TRP A 31 3.76 -6.79 7.39
N HIS A 32 4.64 -7.55 8.07
CA HIS A 32 5.85 -6.99 8.67
C HIS A 32 6.78 -6.43 7.61
N LYS A 33 7.03 -7.19 6.54
CA LYS A 33 7.84 -6.74 5.41
C LYS A 33 7.18 -5.59 4.65
N ALA A 34 5.87 -5.63 4.45
CA ALA A 34 5.14 -4.52 3.85
C ALA A 34 5.32 -3.22 4.65
N HIS A 35 5.17 -3.30 5.97
CA HIS A 35 5.33 -2.17 6.87
C HIS A 35 6.78 -1.67 6.91
N GLU A 36 7.78 -2.56 6.96
CA GLU A 36 9.20 -2.20 6.90
C GLU A 36 9.56 -1.42 5.62
N ILE A 37 9.03 -1.84 4.47
CA ILE A 37 9.28 -1.17 3.20
C ILE A 37 8.78 0.28 3.22
N VAL A 38 7.53 0.51 3.63
CA VAL A 38 6.94 1.87 3.63
C VAL A 38 7.46 2.74 4.77
N GLN A 39 7.80 2.15 5.92
CA GLN A 39 8.41 2.85 7.04
C GLN A 39 9.74 3.52 6.66
N ASN A 40 10.51 2.89 5.76
CA ASN A 40 11.80 3.38 5.29
C ASN A 40 11.69 4.24 4.02
N ALA A 41 10.47 4.42 3.48
CA ALA A 41 10.22 5.20 2.28
C ALA A 41 9.81 6.65 2.63
N GLY A 42 10.29 7.61 1.84
CA GLY A 42 10.08 9.05 2.10
C GLY A 42 8.96 9.71 1.29
N ASP A 43 8.32 8.97 0.37
CA ASP A 43 7.42 9.51 -0.63
C ASP A 43 5.93 9.42 -0.23
N SER A 44 5.08 10.16 -0.97
CA SER A 44 3.65 10.24 -0.68
C SER A 44 2.89 8.94 -0.97
N ASP A 45 3.35 8.13 -1.91
CA ASP A 45 2.68 6.90 -2.30
C ASP A 45 2.91 5.83 -1.25
N SER A 46 4.14 5.72 -0.74
CA SER A 46 4.48 4.85 0.38
C SER A 46 3.75 5.28 1.65
N ALA A 47 3.64 6.59 1.93
CA ALA A 47 2.82 7.09 3.04
C ALA A 47 1.33 6.70 2.91
N TRP A 48 0.80 6.59 1.68
CA TRP A 48 -0.59 6.18 1.47
C TRP A 48 -0.78 4.70 1.79
N VAL A 49 0.13 3.85 1.32
CA VAL A 49 0.14 2.42 1.65
C VAL A 49 0.33 2.23 3.16
N HIS A 50 1.16 3.04 3.81
CA HIS A 50 1.35 3.00 5.26
C HIS A 50 0.06 3.30 6.02
N ALA A 51 -0.74 4.27 5.54
CA ALA A 51 -2.04 4.56 6.11
C ALA A 51 -2.98 3.35 6.05
N TYR A 52 -3.03 2.70 4.89
CA TYR A 52 -3.78 1.45 4.69
C TYR A 52 -3.33 0.34 5.64
N LEU A 53 -2.01 0.13 5.82
CA LEU A 53 -1.47 -0.91 6.69
C LEU A 53 -1.89 -0.73 8.16
N HIS A 54 -1.86 0.51 8.67
CA HIS A 54 -2.33 0.79 10.02
C HIS A 54 -3.85 0.70 10.15
N ARG A 55 -4.60 1.04 9.09
CA ARG A 55 -6.05 0.82 9.06
C ARG A 55 -6.38 -0.68 9.14
N LYS A 56 -5.63 -1.53 8.43
CA LYS A 56 -5.74 -2.99 8.50
C LYS A 56 -5.39 -3.55 9.89
N GLU A 57 -4.38 -2.98 10.55
CA GLU A 57 -3.96 -3.33 11.92
C GLU A 57 -4.98 -2.88 12.99
N GLY A 58 -5.82 -1.89 12.68
CA GLY A 58 -6.79 -1.29 13.60
C GLY A 58 -6.28 -0.04 14.32
N ASP A 59 -5.05 0.41 14.03
CA ASP A 59 -4.51 1.67 14.54
C ASP A 59 -5.00 2.86 13.69
N LEU A 60 -6.25 3.24 13.94
CA LEU A 60 -6.90 4.32 13.20
C LEU A 60 -6.23 5.68 13.44
N SER A 61 -5.60 5.90 14.60
CA SER A 61 -4.93 7.18 14.88
C SER A 61 -3.69 7.35 14.00
N ASN A 62 -2.86 6.30 13.89
CA ASN A 62 -1.72 6.33 12.99
C ASN A 62 -2.12 6.28 11.52
N ALA A 63 -3.16 5.54 11.15
CA ALA A 63 -3.69 5.57 9.79
C ALA A 63 -3.99 7.02 9.34
N ARG A 64 -4.69 7.80 10.18
CA ARG A 64 -4.99 9.23 9.92
C ARG A 64 -3.75 10.09 9.77
N TYR A 65 -2.72 9.86 10.60
CA TYR A 65 -1.44 10.55 10.47
C TYR A 65 -0.84 10.33 9.08
N TRP A 66 -0.85 9.09 8.61
CA TRP A 66 -0.26 8.72 7.32
C TRP A 66 -1.10 9.15 6.12
N TYR A 67 -2.44 9.10 6.18
CA TYR A 67 -3.29 9.70 5.13
C TYR A 67 -3.01 11.19 4.96
N ARG A 68 -2.88 11.92 6.07
CA ARG A 68 -2.50 13.34 6.00
C ARG A 68 -1.13 13.54 5.34
N ARG A 69 -0.16 12.67 5.64
CA ARG A 69 1.19 12.73 5.07
C ARG A 69 1.21 12.38 3.58
N SER A 70 0.38 11.44 3.14
CA SER A 70 0.23 11.07 1.73
C SER A 70 -0.56 12.09 0.91
N LYS A 71 -1.28 13.01 1.58
CA LYS A 71 -2.23 13.96 0.99
C LYS A 71 -3.41 13.27 0.30
N GLN A 72 -3.72 12.05 0.70
CA GLN A 72 -4.88 11.30 0.23
C GLN A 72 -6.00 11.35 1.28
N PRO A 73 -7.27 11.33 0.88
CA PRO A 73 -8.37 11.23 1.82
C PRO A 73 -8.36 9.88 2.55
N GLU A 74 -8.91 9.83 3.75
CA GLU A 74 -9.19 8.56 4.45
C GLU A 74 -10.14 7.72 3.60
N PHE A 75 -9.85 6.43 3.47
CA PHE A 75 -10.73 5.51 2.74
C PHE A 75 -11.89 5.06 3.62
N THR A 76 -13.11 5.15 3.10
CA THR A 76 -14.34 4.87 3.87
C THR A 76 -14.94 3.50 3.59
N ALA A 77 -14.53 2.86 2.49
CA ALA A 77 -14.99 1.54 2.08
C ALA A 77 -14.18 0.41 2.76
N ASP A 78 -14.45 -0.85 2.44
CA ASP A 78 -13.73 -1.96 3.09
C ASP A 78 -12.24 -2.02 2.72
N LEU A 79 -11.44 -2.80 3.46
CA LEU A 79 -9.99 -2.91 3.28
C LEU A 79 -9.60 -3.50 1.92
N HIS A 80 -10.41 -4.41 1.37
CA HIS A 80 -10.13 -5.02 0.08
C HIS A 80 -10.38 -4.03 -1.06
N GLN A 81 -11.45 -3.24 -0.97
CA GLN A 81 -11.71 -2.13 -1.88
C GLN A 81 -10.61 -1.07 -1.82
N GLU A 82 -10.15 -0.72 -0.61
CA GLU A 82 -9.05 0.22 -0.44
C GLU A 82 -7.77 -0.29 -1.10
N TRP A 83 -7.36 -1.53 -0.79
CA TRP A 83 -6.17 -2.14 -1.36
C TRP A 83 -6.23 -2.10 -2.90
N ASN A 84 -7.34 -2.55 -3.49
CA ASN A 84 -7.51 -2.55 -4.94
C ASN A 84 -7.42 -1.14 -5.52
N TYR A 85 -8.03 -0.15 -4.86
CA TYR A 85 -7.99 1.23 -5.31
C TYR A 85 -6.56 1.78 -5.30
N ILE A 86 -5.83 1.65 -4.19
CA ILE A 86 -4.45 2.12 -4.07
C ILE A 86 -3.58 1.42 -5.12
N THR A 87 -3.64 0.10 -5.22
CA THR A 87 -2.87 -0.69 -6.19
C THR A 87 -3.13 -0.20 -7.62
N LEU A 88 -4.40 -0.01 -8.01
CA LEU A 88 -4.75 0.49 -9.34
C LEU A 88 -4.20 1.90 -9.61
N GLN A 89 -4.29 2.81 -8.64
CA GLN A 89 -3.76 4.16 -8.79
C GLN A 89 -2.24 4.17 -8.95
N LEU A 90 -1.54 3.32 -8.19
CA LEU A 90 -0.07 3.25 -8.25
C LEU A 90 0.43 2.53 -9.52
N LEU A 91 -0.25 1.48 -9.97
CA LEU A 91 0.04 0.82 -11.24
C LEU A 91 -0.15 1.77 -12.43
N GLY A 92 -1.09 2.71 -12.35
CA GLY A 92 -1.30 3.73 -13.40
C GLY A 92 -0.21 4.79 -13.49
N LYS A 93 0.73 4.84 -12.52
CA LYS A 93 1.85 5.78 -12.51
C LYS A 93 3.11 5.23 -13.17
N ILE A 94 3.11 3.95 -13.56
CA ILE A 94 4.28 3.24 -14.13
C ILE A 94 4.01 2.65 -15.51
#